data_AF-A0A9D8AUF2-F1
#
_entry.id   AF-A0A9D8AUF2-F1
#
_cell.length_a   1.000
_cell.length_b   1.000
_cell.length_c   1.000
_cell.angle_alpha   90.00
_cell.angle_beta   90.00
_cell.angle_gamma   90.00
#
_symmetry.space_group_name_H-M   'P 1'
#
loop_
_entity.id
_entity.type
_entity.pdbx_description
1 polymer ?
#
loop_
_entity_poly.entity_id
_entity_poly.type
_entity_poly.pdbx_seq_one_letter_code
_entity_poly.pdbx_strand_id
1 'polypeptide(L)'
;MILGHLAISALLHRYAKAEWTPVMAAAVFPDAVDKTLCQLLHLTPTGRMWGHTLLSLAISTALVGHTWGRRAARSWALGYLSHLAADIEGDVPWLYPFGDLDLTTPSPGVWEIMQMKLTDPVGIGIELALIAWAAHSLRHALKARAVAEGADLRRC
;
A
#
# COMPACT_ATOMS: atom_id res chain seq x y z
N MET A 1 -3.57 -7.22 -0.43
CA MET A 1 -4.90 -6.99 -1.03
C MET A 1 -4.94 -5.58 -1.56
N ILE A 2 -4.87 -5.40 -2.88
CA ILE A 2 -4.56 -4.08 -3.47
C ILE A 2 -5.56 -2.99 -3.06
N LEU A 3 -6.88 -3.29 -3.02
CA LEU A 3 -7.87 -2.27 -2.67
C LEU A 3 -7.81 -1.88 -1.19
N GLY A 4 -7.61 -2.86 -0.30
CA GLY A 4 -7.35 -2.61 1.13
C GLY A 4 -6.11 -1.73 1.36
N HIS A 5 -5.00 -2.00 0.66
CA HIS A 5 -3.77 -1.20 0.74
C HIS A 5 -3.99 0.26 0.30
N LEU A 6 -4.73 0.46 -0.79
CA LEU A 6 -5.11 1.79 -1.28
C LEU A 6 -6.07 2.51 -0.32
N ALA A 7 -7.02 1.79 0.28
CA ALA A 7 -7.94 2.35 1.26
C ALA A 7 -7.21 2.84 2.52
N ILE A 8 -6.28 2.05 3.06
CA ILE A 8 -5.44 2.47 4.19
C ILE A 8 -4.60 3.70 3.82
N SER A 9 -4.02 3.71 2.62
CA SER A 9 -3.23 4.86 2.15
C SER A 9 -4.08 6.13 1.99
N ALA A 10 -5.34 6.00 1.60
CA ALA A 10 -6.28 7.12 1.54
C ALA A 10 -6.59 7.67 2.93
N LEU A 11 -6.75 6.79 3.92
CA LEU A 11 -6.90 7.17 5.33
C LEU A 11 -5.62 7.85 5.85
N LEU A 12 -4.44 7.38 5.48
CA LEU A 12 -3.16 8.02 5.83
C LEU A 12 -3.05 9.43 5.23
N HIS A 13 -3.44 9.63 3.98
CA HIS A 13 -3.53 10.97 3.38
C HIS A 13 -4.46 11.87 4.22
N ARG A 14 -5.62 11.36 4.62
CA ARG A 14 -6.63 12.13 5.34
C ARG A 14 -6.21 12.51 6.76
N TYR A 15 -5.69 11.54 7.51
CA TYR A 15 -5.44 11.64 8.95
C TYR A 15 -3.99 12.02 9.27
N ALA A 16 -3.02 11.38 8.62
CA ALA A 16 -1.59 11.65 8.83
C ALA A 16 -1.05 12.78 7.92
N LYS A 17 -1.89 13.36 7.05
CA LYS A 17 -1.51 14.43 6.09
C LYS A 17 -0.39 14.01 5.13
N ALA A 18 -0.27 12.71 4.89
CA ALA A 18 0.63 12.17 3.88
C ALA A 18 0.28 12.74 2.50
N GLU A 19 1.28 12.98 1.65
CA GLU A 19 1.05 13.42 0.28
C GLU A 19 0.42 12.29 -0.53
N TRP A 20 -0.62 12.63 -1.30
CA TRP A 20 -1.46 11.66 -2.00
C TRP A 20 -0.66 10.75 -2.93
N THR A 21 0.11 11.32 -3.85
CA THR A 21 0.84 10.55 -4.85
C THR A 21 1.86 9.55 -4.25
N PRO A 22 2.81 9.98 -3.39
CA PRO A 22 3.79 9.04 -2.83
C PRO A 22 3.18 8.00 -1.90
N VAL A 23 2.16 8.34 -1.10
CA VAL A 23 1.53 7.33 -0.22
C VAL A 23 0.78 6.26 -1.03
N MET A 24 0.08 6.66 -2.10
CA MET A 24 -0.63 5.73 -2.99
C MET A 24 0.32 4.85 -3.79
N ALA A 25 1.39 5.45 -4.33
CA ALA A 25 2.39 4.70 -5.09
C ALA A 25 3.09 3.66 -4.20
N ALA A 26 3.47 4.04 -2.98
CA ALA A 26 4.07 3.13 -2.02
C ALA A 26 3.12 2.00 -1.57
N ALA A 27 1.80 2.23 -1.60
CA ALA A 27 0.79 1.23 -1.27
C ALA A 27 0.74 0.06 -2.25
N VAL A 28 1.21 0.25 -3.48
CA VAL A 28 1.17 -0.77 -4.55
C VAL A 28 2.56 -1.23 -4.96
N PHE A 29 3.60 -0.48 -4.61
CA PHE A 29 4.97 -0.73 -5.04
C PHE A 29 5.49 -2.14 -4.67
N PRO A 30 5.36 -2.64 -3.43
CA PRO A 30 5.87 -3.97 -3.07
C PRO A 30 5.26 -5.07 -3.92
N ASP A 31 3.93 -5.05 -4.03
CA ASP A 31 3.13 -5.95 -4.86
C ASP A 31 3.52 -5.85 -6.33
N ALA A 32 3.70 -4.64 -6.87
CA ALA A 32 4.06 -4.42 -8.26
C ALA A 32 5.45 -5.02 -8.58
N VAL A 33 6.43 -4.84 -7.71
CA VAL A 33 7.77 -5.42 -7.87
C VAL A 33 7.68 -6.94 -7.84
N ASP A 34 7.16 -7.50 -6.75
CA ASP A 34 7.27 -8.94 -6.54
C ASP A 34 6.35 -9.76 -7.44
N LYS A 35 5.12 -9.29 -7.71
CA LYS A 35 4.21 -9.98 -8.63
C LYS A 35 4.71 -9.90 -10.07
N THR A 36 5.34 -8.80 -10.46
CA THR A 36 5.96 -8.72 -11.79
C THR A 36 7.09 -9.73 -11.90
N LEU A 37 7.99 -9.78 -10.90
CA LEU A 37 9.11 -10.72 -10.90
C LEU A 37 8.65 -12.19 -10.84
N CYS A 38 7.59 -12.49 -10.11
CA CYS A 38 7.13 -13.87 -9.90
C CYS A 38 6.13 -14.33 -10.97
N GLN A 39 5.03 -13.60 -11.15
CA GLN A 39 3.89 -14.04 -11.96
C GLN A 39 4.03 -13.68 -13.44
N LEU A 40 4.72 -12.57 -13.76
CA LEU A 40 4.92 -12.15 -15.15
C LEU A 40 6.25 -12.68 -15.70
N LEU A 41 7.34 -12.41 -15.00
CA LEU A 41 8.69 -12.71 -15.47
C LEU A 41 9.22 -14.09 -15.04
N HIS A 42 8.56 -14.75 -14.08
CA HIS A 42 8.96 -16.07 -13.56
C HIS A 42 10.43 -16.13 -13.08
N LEU A 43 10.97 -15.00 -12.62
CA LEU A 43 12.35 -14.87 -12.12
C LEU A 43 12.48 -15.21 -10.64
N THR A 44 11.36 -15.30 -9.93
CA THR A 44 11.33 -15.43 -8.48
C THR A 44 10.33 -16.52 -8.07
N PRO A 45 10.69 -17.40 -7.12
CA PRO A 45 9.82 -18.50 -6.67
C PRO A 45 8.55 -18.04 -5.94
N THR A 46 8.55 -16.84 -5.36
CA THR A 46 7.41 -16.29 -4.63
C THR A 46 7.17 -14.81 -4.94
N GLY A 47 5.89 -14.42 -4.94
CA GLY A 47 5.43 -13.04 -5.17
C GLY A 47 5.52 -12.14 -3.93
N ARG A 48 6.29 -12.55 -2.91
CA ARG A 48 6.59 -11.79 -1.69
C ARG A 48 8.07 -11.95 -1.33
N MET A 49 8.93 -11.22 -2.03
CA MET A 49 10.38 -11.25 -1.83
C MET A 49 10.94 -9.85 -1.72
N TRP A 50 11.53 -9.31 -2.80
CA TRP A 50 12.33 -8.11 -2.80
C TRP A 50 11.56 -6.87 -2.35
N GLY A 51 10.33 -6.72 -2.83
CA GLY A 51 9.40 -5.66 -2.46
C GLY A 51 8.90 -5.79 -1.02
N HIS A 52 8.79 -6.99 -0.47
CA HIS A 52 8.27 -7.20 0.88
C HIS A 52 9.35 -7.23 1.97
N THR A 53 10.40 -6.40 1.82
CA THR A 53 11.52 -6.28 2.77
C THR A 53 11.63 -4.90 3.41
N LEU A 54 12.18 -4.83 4.63
CA LEU A 54 12.57 -3.55 5.26
C LEU A 54 13.71 -2.87 4.50
N LEU A 55 14.56 -3.65 3.83
CA LEU A 55 15.64 -3.13 3.01
C LEU A 55 15.09 -2.35 1.81
N SER A 56 14.15 -2.93 1.06
CA SER A 56 13.51 -2.23 -0.07
C SER A 56 12.73 -1.01 0.39
N LEU A 57 12.06 -1.08 1.54
CA LEU A 57 11.44 0.08 2.16
C LEU A 57 12.47 1.19 2.42
N ALA A 58 13.59 0.88 3.06
CA ALA A 58 14.63 1.84 3.39
C ALA A 58 15.26 2.47 2.13
N ILE A 59 15.65 1.63 1.16
CA ILE A 59 16.29 2.08 -0.10
C ILE A 59 15.33 2.93 -0.93
N SER A 60 14.10 2.46 -1.16
CA SER A 60 13.11 3.21 -1.97
C SER A 60 12.69 4.51 -1.28
N THR A 61 12.56 4.52 0.04
CA THR A 61 12.28 5.74 0.82
C THR A 61 13.42 6.74 0.71
N ALA A 62 14.67 6.28 0.82
CA ALA A 62 15.84 7.12 0.67
C ALA A 62 15.91 7.71 -0.74
N LEU A 63 15.64 6.89 -1.77
CA LEU A 63 15.58 7.33 -3.16
C LEU A 63 14.51 8.42 -3.34
N VAL A 64 13.28 8.17 -2.89
CA VAL A 64 12.18 9.16 -2.97
C VAL A 64 12.52 10.43 -2.21
N GLY A 65 13.17 10.33 -1.05
CA GLY A 65 13.61 11.48 -0.28
C GLY A 65 14.72 12.27 -0.94
N HIS A 66 15.60 11.61 -1.67
CA HIS A 66 16.65 12.27 -2.45
C HIS A 66 16.08 13.00 -3.66
N THR A 67 15.10 12.43 -4.36
CA THR A 67 14.55 12.98 -5.61
C THR A 67 13.40 13.96 -5.41
N TRP A 68 12.50 13.70 -4.46
CA TRP A 68 11.27 14.50 -4.23
C TRP A 68 11.23 15.15 -2.83
N GLY A 69 12.26 14.95 -2.02
CA GLY A 69 12.42 15.61 -0.72
C GLY A 69 11.73 14.88 0.45
N ARG A 70 11.97 15.42 1.65
CA ARG A 70 11.62 14.77 2.93
C ARG A 70 10.13 14.49 3.11
N ARG A 71 9.24 15.33 2.57
CA ARG A 71 7.79 15.18 2.72
C ARG A 71 7.27 13.99 1.90
N ALA A 72 7.74 13.87 0.67
CA ALA A 72 7.42 12.74 -0.20
C ALA A 72 7.98 11.44 0.39
N ALA A 73 9.20 11.46 0.90
CA ALA A 73 9.83 10.31 1.57
C ALA A 73 9.00 9.80 2.76
N ARG A 74 8.55 10.71 3.63
CA ARG A 74 7.72 10.34 4.79
C ARG A 74 6.39 9.72 4.35
N SER A 75 5.77 10.30 3.32
CA SER A 75 4.50 9.81 2.78
C SER A 75 4.66 8.44 2.11
N TRP A 76 5.76 8.24 1.38
CA TRP A 76 6.16 6.95 0.81
C TRP A 76 6.38 5.91 1.90
N ALA A 77 7.20 6.23 2.91
CA ALA A 77 7.47 5.34 4.03
C ALA A 77 6.19 4.93 4.76
N LEU A 78 5.25 5.86 4.98
CA LEU A 78 3.95 5.56 5.60
C LEU A 78 3.12 4.59 4.75
N GLY A 79 3.03 4.82 3.44
CA GLY A 79 2.30 3.93 2.52
C GLY A 79 2.92 2.54 2.50
N TYR A 80 4.24 2.46 2.37
CA TYR A 80 5.00 1.22 2.37
C TYR A 80 4.86 0.44 3.68
N LEU A 81 5.07 1.10 4.83
CA LEU A 81 4.91 0.48 6.15
C LEU A 81 3.50 -0.06 6.34
N SER A 82 2.48 0.69 5.91
CA SER A 82 1.10 0.24 6.00
C SER A 82 0.80 -0.96 5.11
N HIS A 83 1.47 -1.04 3.94
CA HIS A 83 1.39 -2.20 3.07
C HIS A 83 1.96 -3.44 3.76
N LEU A 84 3.18 -3.35 4.29
CA LEU A 84 3.83 -4.46 5.00
C LEU A 84 3.04 -4.88 6.25
N ALA A 85 2.52 -3.91 7.01
CA ALA A 85 1.71 -4.17 8.19
C ALA A 85 0.39 -4.87 7.86
N ALA A 86 -0.25 -4.52 6.74
CA ALA A 86 -1.47 -5.19 6.27
C ALA A 86 -1.20 -6.63 5.79
N ASP A 87 0.04 -6.93 5.40
CA ASP A 87 0.45 -8.24 4.91
C ASP A 87 1.12 -9.12 6.00
N ILE A 88 1.14 -8.67 7.26
CA ILE A 88 1.83 -9.34 8.39
C ILE A 88 1.34 -10.77 8.66
N GLU A 89 0.10 -11.09 8.30
CA GLU A 89 -0.47 -12.43 8.48
C GLU A 89 0.09 -13.47 7.50
N GLY A 90 0.85 -13.07 6.49
CA GLY A 90 1.56 -14.02 5.62
C GLY A 90 3.08 -13.95 5.77
N ASP A 91 3.77 -14.79 4.99
CA ASP A 91 5.23 -14.84 4.98
C ASP A 91 5.81 -13.55 4.38
N VAL A 92 6.16 -12.61 5.26
CA VAL A 92 6.83 -11.36 4.90
C VAL A 92 8.32 -11.52 5.22
N PRO A 93 9.20 -11.52 4.21
CA PRO A 93 10.65 -11.66 4.42
C PRO A 93 11.30 -10.36 4.88
N TRP A 94 10.96 -9.90 6.08
CA TRP A 94 11.35 -8.59 6.62
C TRP A 94 12.84 -8.26 6.44
N LEU A 95 13.72 -9.24 6.66
CA LEU A 95 15.18 -9.08 6.69
C LEU A 95 15.90 -9.65 5.47
N TYR A 96 15.20 -10.15 4.44
CA TYR A 96 15.85 -10.66 3.24
C TYR A 96 16.71 -9.58 2.57
N PRO A 97 17.93 -9.90 2.09
CA PRO A 97 18.55 -11.23 1.94
C PRO A 97 19.40 -11.69 3.14
N PHE A 98 19.29 -11.03 4.31
CA PHE A 98 20.13 -11.31 5.48
C PHE A 98 19.57 -12.36 6.45
N GLY A 99 18.34 -12.85 6.21
CA GLY A 99 17.69 -13.87 7.02
C GLY A 99 17.14 -15.01 6.16
N ASP A 100 16.86 -16.14 6.81
CA ASP A 100 16.31 -17.32 6.14
C ASP A 100 14.88 -17.04 5.65
N LEU A 101 14.68 -17.19 4.35
CA LEU A 101 13.37 -17.18 3.71
C LEU A 101 13.06 -18.60 3.29
N ASP A 102 11.95 -19.15 3.78
CA ASP A 102 11.47 -20.44 3.30
C ASP A 102 10.91 -20.28 1.88
N LEU A 103 11.65 -20.78 0.90
CA LEU A 103 11.28 -20.77 -0.52
C LEU A 103 10.60 -22.08 -0.95
N THR A 104 10.32 -22.98 -0.01
CA THR A 104 9.80 -24.32 -0.33
C THR A 104 8.33 -24.30 -0.75
N THR A 105 7.59 -23.26 -0.40
CA THR A 105 6.19 -23.06 -0.81
C THR A 105 6.10 -22.16 -2.04
N PRO A 106 5.82 -22.70 -3.24
CA PRO A 106 5.61 -21.87 -4.42
C PRO A 106 4.40 -20.96 -4.23
N SER A 107 4.51 -19.73 -4.76
CA SER A 107 3.41 -18.77 -4.80
C SER A 107 2.21 -19.38 -5.55
N PRO A 108 0.98 -19.30 -4.99
CA PRO A 108 -0.23 -19.66 -5.72
C PRO A 108 -0.37 -18.85 -7.02
N GLY A 109 -1.01 -19.44 -8.02
CA GLY A 109 -1.30 -18.76 -9.28
C GLY A 109 -2.27 -17.59 -9.08
N VAL A 110 -2.31 -16.64 -10.03
CA VAL A 110 -3.23 -15.48 -9.97
C VAL A 110 -4.68 -15.93 -9.75
N TRP A 111 -5.09 -17.00 -10.42
CA TRP A 111 -6.45 -17.56 -10.30
C TRP A 111 -6.74 -18.12 -8.92
N GLU A 112 -5.79 -18.86 -8.33
CA GLU A 112 -5.92 -19.41 -6.98
C GLU A 112 -5.97 -18.29 -5.94
N ILE A 113 -5.16 -17.24 -6.11
CA ILE A 113 -5.22 -16.05 -5.25
C ILE A 113 -6.60 -15.40 -5.32
N MET A 114 -7.19 -15.27 -6.51
CA MET A 114 -8.54 -14.73 -6.65
C MET A 114 -9.58 -15.62 -5.96
N GLN A 115 -9.50 -16.95 -6.14
CA GLN A 115 -10.42 -17.89 -5.50
C GLN A 115 -10.32 -17.84 -3.97
N MET A 116 -9.11 -17.92 -3.41
CA MET A 116 -8.87 -17.82 -1.97
C MET A 116 -9.44 -16.53 -1.39
N LYS A 117 -9.34 -15.41 -2.13
CA LYS A 117 -9.89 -14.13 -1.71
C LYS A 117 -11.41 -14.07 -1.77
N LEU A 118 -12.02 -14.66 -2.79
CA LEU A 118 -13.48 -14.73 -2.89
C LEU A 118 -14.11 -15.64 -1.83
N THR A 119 -13.36 -16.61 -1.31
CA THR A 119 -13.83 -17.51 -0.25
C THR A 119 -13.48 -17.06 1.16
N ASP A 120 -12.84 -15.90 1.33
CA ASP A 120 -12.50 -15.31 2.63
C ASP A 120 -13.48 -14.19 3.01
N PRO A 121 -14.61 -14.52 3.67
CA PRO A 121 -15.64 -13.53 3.99
C PRO A 121 -15.17 -12.47 5.00
N VAL A 122 -14.23 -12.83 5.88
CA VAL A 122 -13.68 -11.90 6.88
C VAL A 122 -12.79 -10.88 6.18
N GLY A 123 -11.87 -11.34 5.33
CA GLY A 123 -11.01 -10.45 4.54
C GLY A 123 -11.81 -9.49 3.66
N ILE A 124 -12.85 -9.99 2.96
CA ILE A 124 -13.76 -9.15 2.18
C ILE A 124 -14.45 -8.11 3.06
N GLY A 125 -14.98 -8.51 4.22
CA GLY A 125 -15.64 -7.61 5.15
C GLY A 125 -14.74 -6.47 5.62
N ILE A 126 -13.49 -6.77 5.98
CA ILE A 126 -12.48 -5.78 6.38
C ILE A 126 -12.15 -4.83 5.23
N GLU A 127 -11.93 -5.36 4.02
CA GLU A 127 -11.60 -4.54 2.84
C GLU A 127 -12.74 -3.58 2.50
N LEU A 128 -13.99 -4.06 2.49
CA LEU A 128 -15.17 -3.22 2.24
C LEU A 128 -15.33 -2.15 3.32
N ALA A 129 -15.11 -2.48 4.60
CA ALA A 129 -15.16 -1.52 5.69
C ALA A 129 -14.11 -0.41 5.54
N LEU A 130 -12.86 -0.78 5.19
CA LEU A 130 -11.78 0.17 4.95
C LEU A 130 -12.08 1.07 3.75
N ILE A 131 -12.58 0.52 2.65
CA ILE A 131 -12.97 1.29 1.46
C ILE A 131 -14.10 2.26 1.80
N ALA A 132 -15.14 1.80 2.50
CA ALA A 132 -16.27 2.63 2.90
C ALA A 132 -15.81 3.78 3.81
N TRP A 133 -14.92 3.50 4.76
CA TRP A 133 -14.35 4.51 5.64
C TRP A 133 -13.49 5.52 4.87
N ALA A 134 -12.60 5.05 3.99
CA ALA A 134 -11.78 5.91 3.14
C ALA A 134 -12.66 6.85 2.29
N ALA A 135 -13.66 6.29 1.60
CA ALA A 135 -14.59 7.05 0.78
C ALA A 135 -15.38 8.07 1.61
N HIS A 136 -15.90 7.68 2.76
CA HIS A 136 -16.62 8.57 3.66
C HIS A 136 -15.72 9.74 4.13
N SER A 137 -14.51 9.42 4.61
CA SER A 137 -13.58 10.41 5.17
C SER A 137 -13.09 11.43 4.13
N LEU A 138 -12.88 11.00 2.88
CA LEU A 138 -12.49 11.86 1.76
C LEU A 138 -13.65 12.73 1.28
N ARG A 139 -14.87 12.18 1.17
CA ARG A 139 -16.07 12.96 0.80
C ARG A 139 -16.31 14.11 1.77
N HIS A 140 -16.19 13.87 3.08
CA HIS A 140 -16.33 14.92 4.08
C HIS A 140 -15.25 16.01 3.95
N ALA A 141 -14.01 15.64 3.64
CA ALA A 141 -12.93 16.60 3.42
C ALA A 141 -13.16 17.47 2.18
N LEU A 142 -13.63 16.88 1.08
CA LEU A 142 -13.94 17.60 -0.16
C LEU A 142 -15.11 18.57 0.04
N LYS A 143 -16.18 18.14 0.72
CA LYS A 143 -17.31 19.01 1.05
C LYS A 143 -16.88 20.20 1.92
N ALA A 144 -16.05 19.96 2.94
CA ALA A 144 -15.55 21.03 3.81
C ALA A 144 -14.70 22.05 3.04
N ARG A 145 -13.86 21.58 2.10
CA ARG A 145 -13.08 22.46 1.22
C ARG A 145 -13.97 23.31 0.32
N ALA A 146 -14.94 22.70 -0.35
CA ALA A 146 -15.86 23.42 -1.24
C ALA A 146 -16.67 24.51 -0.49
N VAL A 147 -17.07 24.25 0.76
CA VAL A 147 -17.73 25.24 1.61
C VAL A 147 -16.79 26.39 1.98
N ALA A 148 -15.53 26.10 2.32
CA ALA A 148 -14.55 27.11 2.66
C ALA A 148 -14.22 28.03 1.45
N GLU A 149 -13.98 27.44 0.28
CA GLU A 149 -13.72 28.18 -0.97
C GLU A 149 -14.93 29.01 -1.40
N GLY A 150 -16.15 28.46 -1.29
CA GLY A 150 -17.39 29.18 -1.59
C GLY A 150 -17.78 30.26 -0.58
N ALA A 151 -17.19 30.26 0.62
CA ALA A 151 -17.34 31.34 1.61
C ALA A 151 -16.32 32.46 1.39
N ASP A 152 -15.13 32.13 0.89
CA ASP A 152 -14.07 33.10 0.56
C ASP A 152 -14.47 33.95 -0.66
N LEU A 153 -15.04 33.33 -1.69
CA LEU A 153 -15.56 34.01 -2.89
C LEU A 153 -16.72 35.00 -2.61
N ARG A 154 -17.38 34.92 -1.45
CA ARG A 154 -18.44 35.88 -1.05
C ARG A 154 -17.93 37.03 -0.20
N ARG A 155 -16.65 37.04 0.17
CA ARG A 155 -16.00 38.11 0.96
C ARG A 155 -15.19 39.09 0.11
N CYS A 156 -14.99 38.80 -1.17
CA CYS A 156 -14.47 39.73 -2.18
C CYS A 156 -15.63 40.42 -2.91
#